data_AF-A0A970IBE2-F1
#
_entry.id   AF-A0A970IBE2-F1
#
_cell.length_a   1.000
_cell.length_b   1.000
_cell.length_c   1.000
_cell.angle_alpha   90.00
_cell.angle_beta   90.00
_cell.angle_gamma   90.00
#
_symmetry.space_group_name_H-M   'P 1'
#
loop_
_entity.id
_entity.type
_entity.pdbx_description
1 polymer ?
#
loop_
_entity_poly.entity_id
_entity_poly.type
_entity_poly.pdbx_seq_one_letter_code
_entity_poly.pdbx_strand_id
1 'polypeptide(L)'
;MGVYIQAAAQISVQNPLCDDWLDNPITYDVPFQKALDADYRPFLDPIASRRMGKILKRAIATSMTVVEATGINNPDAIIVGTGLGCIENTEKFLLAMLREGESLLQPTYFINSTHNTISSHIANHLKCASYNSTYVHLGVSFESALLDAFMQFQLGRVRTALVGAHEEMILNYFNVLQRVGYWGENMATETAVSFMLEDTRRDHSMAQIREVILLHNPTPERKEEAIADTSARLGVSPGSWEIPASVKPIFGESLTNQSYELYAAAVRMHRGLTGDHILLINDYRGTETSLIFLSKC
;
A
#
# COMPACT_ATOMS: atom_id res chain seq x y z
N MET A 1 -17.72 13.33 -5.44
CA MET A 1 -18.14 12.60 -4.21
C MET A 1 -17.02 12.69 -3.18
N GLY A 2 -17.35 12.64 -1.89
CA GLY A 2 -16.32 12.47 -0.86
C GLY A 2 -15.69 11.08 -0.97
N VAL A 3 -14.44 10.92 -0.55
CA VAL A 3 -13.77 9.62 -0.43
C VAL A 3 -13.14 9.57 0.94
N TYR A 4 -13.62 8.67 1.79
CA TYR A 4 -13.25 8.61 3.21
C TYR A 4 -12.56 7.29 3.51
N ILE A 5 -11.43 7.35 4.22
CA ILE A 5 -10.76 6.18 4.77
C ILE A 5 -11.52 5.76 6.01
N GLN A 6 -12.22 4.62 5.96
CA GLN A 6 -13.01 4.11 7.08
C GLN A 6 -12.17 3.28 8.05
N ALA A 7 -11.21 2.53 7.51
CA ALA A 7 -10.24 1.78 8.28
C ALA A 7 -8.97 1.58 7.47
N ALA A 8 -7.86 1.40 8.18
CA ALA A 8 -6.57 1.06 7.61
C ALA A 8 -5.86 0.04 8.51
N ALA A 9 -5.14 -0.90 7.91
CA ALA A 9 -4.38 -1.90 8.64
C ALA A 9 -3.02 -2.13 7.96
N GLN A 10 -1.99 -2.39 8.78
CA GLN A 10 -0.64 -2.63 8.31
C GLN A 10 -0.04 -3.92 8.89
N ILE A 11 0.82 -4.58 8.09
CA ILE A 11 1.84 -5.53 8.56
C ILE A 11 3.18 -5.06 8.01
N SER A 12 4.13 -4.78 8.90
CA SER A 12 5.42 -4.16 8.61
C SER A 12 6.50 -4.70 9.53
N VAL A 13 7.64 -4.01 9.62
CA VAL A 13 8.65 -4.24 10.65
C VAL A 13 8.18 -3.86 12.06
N GLN A 14 7.04 -3.17 12.18
CA GLN A 14 6.40 -2.86 13.46
C GLN A 14 5.44 -3.96 13.88
N ASN A 15 4.92 -3.90 15.12
CA ASN A 15 3.91 -4.84 15.59
C ASN A 15 2.73 -4.90 14.58
N PRO A 16 2.36 -6.10 14.11
CA PRO A 16 1.39 -6.24 13.03
C PRO A 16 -0.04 -5.95 13.51
N LEU A 17 -0.85 -5.36 12.62
CA LEU A 17 -2.29 -5.13 12.82
C LEU A 17 -2.64 -4.28 14.05
N CYS A 18 -1.72 -3.41 14.49
CA CYS A 18 -1.96 -2.42 15.52
C CYS A 18 -1.19 -1.12 15.26
N ASP A 19 -1.47 -0.10 16.07
CA ASP A 19 -0.88 1.24 15.98
C ASP A 19 0.23 1.47 17.02
N ASP A 20 0.77 0.42 17.67
CA ASP A 20 1.76 0.53 18.75
C ASP A 20 3.01 1.32 18.35
N TRP A 21 3.32 1.37 17.06
CA TRP A 21 4.43 2.13 16.48
C TRP A 21 4.37 3.64 16.77
N LEU A 22 3.19 4.18 17.11
CA LEU A 22 3.03 5.58 17.51
C LEU A 22 3.77 5.89 18.81
N ASP A 23 3.65 5.00 19.80
CA ASP A 23 4.15 5.21 21.15
C ASP A 23 5.43 4.41 21.41
N ASN A 24 5.54 3.22 20.81
CA ASN A 24 6.60 2.25 21.05
C ASN A 24 7.14 1.69 19.72
N PRO A 25 7.74 2.52 18.84
CA PRO A 25 8.31 2.03 17.59
C PRO A 25 9.48 1.08 17.86
N ILE A 26 9.48 -0.06 17.17
CA ILE A 26 10.58 -1.01 17.14
C ILE A 26 11.70 -0.43 16.27
N THR A 27 12.90 -0.36 16.82
CA THR A 27 14.08 0.16 16.13
C THR A 27 14.95 -0.98 15.59
N TYR A 28 15.50 -0.77 14.39
CA TYR A 28 16.39 -1.72 13.73
C TYR A 28 17.68 -1.02 13.31
N ASP A 29 18.81 -1.69 13.53
CA ASP A 29 20.14 -1.25 13.08
C ASP A 29 20.72 -2.28 12.11
N VAL A 30 19.99 -2.51 11.02
CA VAL A 30 20.35 -3.43 9.95
C VAL A 30 19.94 -2.83 8.60
N PRO A 31 20.62 -3.15 7.50
CA PRO A 31 20.29 -2.57 6.20
C PRO A 31 19.03 -3.18 5.57
N PHE A 32 18.57 -4.33 6.06
CA PHE A 32 17.36 -5.00 5.59
C PHE A 32 16.66 -5.73 6.74
N GLN A 33 15.35 -5.53 6.85
CA GLN A 33 14.50 -6.22 7.80
C GLN A 33 13.17 -6.63 7.15
N LYS A 34 12.80 -7.90 7.32
CA LYS A 34 11.50 -8.42 6.89
C LYS A 34 10.40 -8.01 7.87
N ALA A 35 9.17 -7.90 7.35
CA ALA A 35 8.02 -7.60 8.18
C ALA A 35 7.74 -8.72 9.20
N LEU A 36 7.33 -8.33 10.40
CA LEU A 36 6.93 -9.22 11.48
C LEU A 36 5.63 -9.93 11.07
N ASP A 37 5.61 -11.26 11.21
CA ASP A 37 4.44 -12.04 10.84
C ASP A 37 3.31 -11.84 11.88
N ALA A 38 2.10 -11.60 11.38
CA ALA A 38 0.90 -11.58 12.22
C ALA A 38 0.49 -13.01 12.62
N ASP A 39 -0.40 -13.12 13.62
CA ASP A 39 -1.14 -14.36 13.80
C ASP A 39 -2.16 -14.53 12.68
N TYR A 40 -1.89 -15.45 11.75
CA TYR A 40 -2.76 -15.68 10.59
C TYR A 40 -3.94 -16.61 10.88
N ARG A 41 -4.01 -17.26 12.05
CA ARG A 41 -5.08 -18.23 12.39
C ARG A 41 -6.49 -17.65 12.32
N PRO A 42 -6.74 -16.38 12.72
CA PRO A 42 -8.07 -15.78 12.62
C PRO A 42 -8.51 -15.56 11.16
N PHE A 43 -7.57 -15.40 10.24
CA PHE A 43 -7.85 -14.99 8.85
C PHE A 43 -7.79 -16.15 7.85
N LEU A 44 -7.05 -17.22 8.16
CA LEU A 44 -6.75 -18.25 7.18
C LEU A 44 -6.88 -19.65 7.77
N ASP A 45 -7.54 -20.54 7.00
CA ASP A 45 -7.50 -21.97 7.26
C ASP A 45 -6.03 -22.48 7.29
N PRO A 46 -5.63 -23.30 8.27
CA PRO A 46 -4.25 -23.77 8.41
C PRO A 46 -3.71 -24.52 7.19
N ILE A 47 -4.55 -25.26 6.45
CA ILE A 47 -4.12 -26.02 5.28
C ILE A 47 -3.90 -25.06 4.10
N ALA A 48 -4.83 -24.13 3.88
CA ALA A 48 -4.69 -23.10 2.86
C ALA A 48 -3.46 -22.21 3.12
N SER A 49 -3.26 -21.79 4.37
CA SER A 49 -2.12 -20.96 4.78
C SER A 49 -0.77 -21.61 4.47
N ARG A 50 -0.61 -22.93 4.63
CA ARG A 50 0.67 -23.61 4.33
C ARG A 50 1.10 -23.53 2.87
N ARG A 51 0.16 -23.26 1.95
CA ARG A 51 0.41 -23.20 0.50
C ARG A 51 0.59 -21.76 -0.01
N MET A 52 0.41 -20.75 0.85
CA MET A 52 0.51 -19.35 0.49
C MET A 52 1.89 -18.77 0.84
N GLY A 53 2.43 -17.95 -0.07
CA GLY A 53 3.58 -17.09 0.22
C GLY A 53 3.24 -16.02 1.26
N LYS A 54 4.27 -15.42 1.88
CA LYS A 54 4.06 -14.44 2.96
C LYS A 54 3.28 -13.21 2.49
N ILE A 55 3.57 -12.70 1.30
CA ILE A 55 2.85 -11.56 0.71
C ILE A 55 1.34 -11.79 0.65
N LEU A 56 0.90 -12.98 0.24
CA LEU A 56 -0.52 -13.33 0.14
C LEU A 56 -1.18 -13.43 1.52
N LYS A 57 -0.48 -14.01 2.51
CA LYS A 57 -0.99 -14.09 3.88
C LYS A 57 -1.21 -12.71 4.48
N ARG A 58 -0.22 -11.83 4.32
CA ARG A 58 -0.27 -10.46 4.83
C ARG A 58 -1.36 -9.67 4.15
N ALA A 59 -1.47 -9.77 2.82
CA ALA A 59 -2.51 -9.11 2.04
C ALA A 59 -3.92 -9.51 2.48
N ILE A 60 -4.16 -10.80 2.74
CA ILE A 60 -5.44 -11.27 3.28
C ILE A 60 -5.64 -10.77 4.71
N ALA A 61 -4.65 -10.87 5.58
CA ALA A 61 -4.79 -10.45 6.98
C ALA A 61 -5.09 -8.95 7.12
N THR A 62 -4.38 -8.07 6.41
CA THR A 62 -4.66 -6.62 6.43
C THR A 62 -6.02 -6.30 5.81
N SER A 63 -6.39 -6.97 4.72
CA SER A 63 -7.70 -6.81 4.08
C SER A 63 -8.85 -7.22 4.99
N MET A 64 -8.74 -8.39 5.63
CA MET A 64 -9.76 -8.88 6.56
C MET A 64 -9.89 -8.00 7.80
N THR A 65 -8.77 -7.44 8.28
CA THR A 65 -8.78 -6.50 9.42
C THR A 65 -9.62 -5.26 9.10
N VAL A 66 -9.44 -4.65 7.92
CA VAL A 66 -10.26 -3.47 7.55
C VAL A 66 -11.70 -3.83 7.19
N VAL A 67 -11.95 -5.03 6.65
CA VAL A 67 -13.31 -5.54 6.40
C VAL A 67 -14.06 -5.73 7.71
N GLU A 68 -13.43 -6.36 8.72
CA GLU A 68 -14.03 -6.58 10.03
C GLU A 68 -14.30 -5.25 10.76
N ALA A 69 -13.34 -4.33 10.72
CA ALA A 69 -13.47 -3.01 11.35
C ALA A 69 -14.63 -2.18 10.78
N THR A 70 -14.97 -2.36 9.50
CA THR A 70 -15.96 -1.53 8.79
C THR A 70 -17.30 -2.22 8.52
N GLY A 71 -17.34 -3.56 8.60
CA GLY A 71 -18.48 -4.37 8.21
C GLY A 71 -18.71 -4.46 6.70
N ILE A 72 -17.81 -3.95 5.85
CA ILE A 72 -17.94 -3.94 4.40
C ILE A 72 -17.37 -5.24 3.84
N ASN A 73 -18.19 -6.29 3.79
CA ASN A 73 -17.77 -7.64 3.39
C ASN A 73 -17.54 -7.82 1.88
N ASN A 74 -18.21 -7.02 1.05
CA ASN A 74 -18.15 -7.14 -0.41
C ASN A 74 -18.00 -5.74 -1.02
N PRO A 75 -16.77 -5.19 -1.09
CA PRO A 75 -16.55 -3.88 -1.67
C PRO A 75 -16.86 -3.88 -3.18
N ASP A 76 -17.20 -2.71 -3.73
CA ASP A 76 -17.47 -2.56 -5.17
C ASP A 76 -16.18 -2.60 -6.00
N ALA A 77 -15.02 -2.42 -5.36
CA ALA A 77 -13.71 -2.56 -5.98
C ALA A 77 -12.65 -3.12 -5.03
N ILE A 78 -11.73 -3.90 -5.58
CA ILE A 78 -10.48 -4.32 -4.94
C ILE A 78 -9.34 -3.89 -5.87
N ILE A 79 -8.51 -2.95 -5.41
CA ILE A 79 -7.46 -2.34 -6.25
C ILE A 79 -6.15 -2.41 -5.48
N VAL A 80 -5.15 -3.08 -6.05
CA VAL A 80 -3.86 -3.31 -5.38
C VAL A 80 -2.72 -2.69 -6.15
N GLY A 81 -1.79 -2.03 -5.45
CA GLY A 81 -0.48 -1.65 -5.96
C GLY A 81 0.60 -2.62 -5.49
N THR A 82 1.46 -3.07 -6.40
CA THR A 82 2.66 -3.85 -6.08
C THR A 82 3.75 -3.55 -7.11
N GLY A 83 4.98 -3.27 -6.67
CA GLY A 83 6.12 -3.05 -7.54
C GLY A 83 6.59 -4.32 -8.23
N LEU A 84 6.79 -5.41 -7.48
CA LEU A 84 7.40 -6.66 -8.00
C LEU A 84 6.54 -7.91 -7.83
N GLY A 85 5.35 -7.77 -7.24
CA GLY A 85 4.42 -8.87 -7.07
C GLY A 85 4.99 -9.99 -6.20
N CYS A 86 4.68 -11.22 -6.58
CA CYS A 86 5.12 -12.42 -5.86
C CYS A 86 6.54 -12.83 -6.30
N ILE A 87 7.51 -11.92 -6.15
CA ILE A 87 8.89 -12.11 -6.61
C ILE A 87 9.59 -13.31 -5.95
N GLU A 88 9.18 -13.72 -4.74
CA GLU A 88 9.71 -14.92 -4.09
C GLU A 88 9.33 -16.19 -4.87
N ASN A 89 8.09 -16.27 -5.37
CA ASN A 89 7.65 -17.39 -6.22
C ASN A 89 8.38 -17.36 -7.57
N THR A 90 8.57 -16.17 -8.15
CA THR A 90 9.35 -15.99 -9.38
C THR A 90 10.80 -16.48 -9.20
N GLU A 91 11.47 -16.08 -8.12
CA GLU A 91 12.84 -16.52 -7.83
C GLU A 91 12.91 -18.04 -7.64
N LYS A 92 12.02 -18.63 -6.85
CA LYS A 92 11.97 -20.08 -6.64
C LYS A 92 11.79 -20.84 -7.95
N PHE A 93 10.92 -20.35 -8.84
CA PHE A 93 10.69 -20.93 -10.15
C PHE A 93 11.95 -20.86 -11.03
N LEU A 94 12.58 -19.69 -11.14
CA LEU A 94 13.77 -19.50 -11.97
C LEU A 94 15.00 -20.29 -11.44
N LEU A 95 15.20 -20.34 -10.12
CA LEU A 95 16.26 -21.14 -9.52
C LEU A 95 16.04 -22.64 -9.74
N ALA A 96 14.79 -23.11 -9.72
CA ALA A 96 14.46 -24.49 -10.05
C ALA A 96 14.77 -24.81 -11.51
N MET A 97 14.47 -23.91 -12.46
CA MET A 97 14.85 -24.08 -13.87
C MET A 97 16.35 -24.28 -14.04
N LEU A 98 17.15 -23.45 -13.38
CA LEU A 98 18.62 -23.52 -13.45
C LEU A 98 19.18 -24.80 -12.84
N ARG A 99 18.62 -25.28 -11.72
CA ARG A 99 19.13 -26.44 -10.98
C ARG A 99 18.64 -27.77 -11.54
N GLU A 100 17.39 -27.83 -11.95
CA GLU A 100 16.71 -29.07 -12.36
C GLU A 100 16.64 -29.26 -13.89
N GLY A 101 17.31 -28.38 -14.65
CA GLY A 101 17.34 -28.46 -16.12
C GLY A 101 15.94 -28.44 -16.75
N GLU A 102 15.05 -27.60 -16.22
CA GLU A 102 13.66 -27.43 -16.68
C GLU A 102 12.74 -28.67 -16.54
N SER A 103 13.18 -29.73 -15.87
CA SER A 103 12.46 -31.02 -15.86
C SER A 103 11.45 -31.21 -14.70
N LEU A 104 11.65 -30.55 -13.56
CA LEU A 104 10.88 -30.76 -12.31
C LEU A 104 10.28 -29.45 -11.75
N LEU A 105 9.77 -28.59 -12.65
CA LEU A 105 9.19 -27.31 -12.26
C LEU A 105 7.84 -27.51 -11.54
N GLN A 106 7.71 -26.92 -10.34
CA GLN A 106 6.44 -26.94 -9.62
C GLN A 106 5.46 -25.94 -10.24
N PRO A 107 4.30 -26.38 -10.79
CA PRO A 107 3.32 -25.48 -11.42
C PRO A 107 2.78 -24.41 -10.47
N THR A 108 2.76 -24.70 -9.16
CA THR A 108 2.28 -23.79 -8.13
C THR A 108 3.05 -22.48 -8.08
N TYR A 109 4.37 -22.49 -8.30
CA TYR A 109 5.15 -21.25 -8.30
C TYR A 109 4.82 -20.39 -9.52
N PHE A 110 4.58 -21.01 -10.67
CA PHE A 110 4.20 -20.29 -11.89
C PHE A 110 2.81 -19.66 -11.79
N ILE A 111 1.83 -20.39 -11.25
CA ILE A 111 0.45 -19.87 -11.13
C ILE A 111 0.39 -18.70 -10.13
N ASN A 112 1.20 -18.74 -9.07
CA ASN A 112 1.19 -17.74 -8.00
C ASN A 112 2.32 -16.69 -8.15
N SER A 113 3.00 -16.59 -9.30
CA SER A 113 4.06 -15.59 -9.52
C SER A 113 3.53 -14.30 -10.16
N THR A 114 2.34 -14.31 -10.75
CA THR A 114 1.78 -13.13 -11.41
C THR A 114 1.39 -12.06 -10.39
N HIS A 115 1.57 -10.79 -10.72
CA HIS A 115 1.33 -9.67 -9.81
C HIS A 115 -0.13 -9.57 -9.33
N ASN A 116 -1.09 -9.83 -10.24
CA ASN A 116 -2.52 -9.83 -9.96
C ASN A 116 -2.97 -10.99 -9.05
N THR A 117 -2.08 -11.92 -8.69
CA THR A 117 -2.36 -12.97 -7.70
C THR A 117 -2.82 -12.37 -6.39
N ILE A 118 -2.25 -11.23 -5.97
CA ILE A 118 -2.53 -10.61 -4.67
C ILE A 118 -4.00 -10.18 -4.57
N SER A 119 -4.46 -9.34 -5.50
CA SER A 119 -5.85 -8.87 -5.57
C SER A 119 -6.84 -10.00 -5.83
N SER A 120 -6.46 -10.99 -6.65
CA SER A 120 -7.27 -12.18 -6.94
C SER A 120 -7.47 -13.04 -5.70
N HIS A 121 -6.43 -13.21 -4.88
CA HIS A 121 -6.53 -13.96 -3.63
C HIS A 121 -7.40 -13.26 -2.59
N ILE A 122 -7.31 -11.93 -2.48
CA ILE A 122 -8.21 -11.13 -1.64
C ILE A 122 -9.66 -11.30 -2.10
N ALA A 123 -9.91 -11.13 -3.40
CA ALA A 123 -11.25 -11.27 -3.99
C ALA A 123 -11.84 -12.67 -3.76
N ASN A 124 -11.06 -13.73 -4.00
CA ASN A 124 -11.49 -15.10 -3.78
C ASN A 124 -11.77 -15.38 -2.29
N HIS A 125 -10.96 -14.83 -1.39
CA HIS A 125 -11.16 -14.97 0.06
C HIS A 125 -12.47 -14.31 0.51
N LEU A 126 -12.74 -13.10 0.02
CA LEU A 126 -13.98 -12.36 0.30
C LEU A 126 -15.20 -12.87 -0.48
N LYS A 127 -15.00 -13.76 -1.47
CA LYS A 127 -16.01 -14.12 -2.48
C LYS A 127 -16.57 -12.89 -3.21
N CYS A 128 -15.70 -11.91 -3.45
CA CYS A 128 -16.01 -10.66 -4.13
C CYS A 128 -15.71 -10.80 -5.63
N ALA A 129 -16.71 -10.55 -6.48
CA ALA A 129 -16.59 -10.60 -7.94
C ALA A 129 -16.70 -9.20 -8.58
N SER A 130 -16.49 -8.15 -7.79
CA SER A 130 -16.58 -6.76 -8.21
C SER A 130 -15.31 -6.32 -8.99
N TYR A 131 -15.16 -5.02 -9.27
CA TYR A 131 -14.00 -4.51 -10.00
C TYR A 131 -12.69 -4.93 -9.32
N ASN A 132 -11.79 -5.57 -10.06
CA ASN A 132 -10.54 -6.09 -9.53
C ASN A 132 -9.37 -5.68 -10.44
N SER A 133 -8.42 -4.93 -9.89
CA SER A 133 -7.30 -4.38 -10.65
C SER A 133 -6.00 -4.44 -9.86
N THR A 134 -4.89 -4.48 -10.59
CA THR A 134 -3.55 -4.49 -10.00
C THR A 134 -2.60 -3.64 -10.81
N TYR A 135 -1.95 -2.68 -10.13
CA TYR A 135 -1.00 -1.75 -10.69
C TYR A 135 0.43 -2.16 -10.36
N VAL A 136 1.31 -2.09 -11.37
CA VAL A 136 2.68 -2.63 -11.33
C VAL A 136 3.74 -1.63 -11.83
N HIS A 137 3.72 -0.43 -11.27
CA HIS A 137 4.57 0.70 -11.68
C HIS A 137 5.67 1.01 -10.65
N LEU A 138 6.26 -0.03 -10.03
CA LEU A 138 7.30 0.09 -9.00
C LEU A 138 6.90 1.09 -7.90
N GLY A 139 7.66 2.18 -7.76
CA GLY A 139 7.54 3.27 -6.80
C GLY A 139 6.20 3.97 -6.70
N VAL A 140 5.40 3.91 -7.76
CA VAL A 140 4.11 4.63 -7.85
C VAL A 140 2.91 3.68 -8.02
N SER A 141 3.11 2.39 -7.75
CA SER A 141 2.06 1.38 -7.89
C SER A 141 0.89 1.61 -6.95
N PHE A 142 1.16 2.03 -5.71
CA PHE A 142 0.12 2.31 -4.72
C PHE A 142 -0.70 3.53 -5.12
N GLU A 143 -0.05 4.60 -5.57
CA GLU A 143 -0.73 5.84 -5.94
C GLU A 143 -1.52 5.68 -7.23
N SER A 144 -1.05 4.82 -8.14
CA SER A 144 -1.83 4.43 -9.32
C SER A 144 -3.12 3.70 -8.92
N ALA A 145 -3.04 2.77 -7.93
CA ALA A 145 -4.19 2.08 -7.39
C ALA A 145 -5.15 3.04 -6.65
N LEU A 146 -4.61 3.97 -5.88
CA LEU A 146 -5.40 4.98 -5.16
C LEU A 146 -6.08 5.96 -6.11
N LEU A 147 -5.39 6.38 -7.17
CA LEU A 147 -5.92 7.26 -8.21
C LEU A 147 -7.07 6.58 -8.97
N ASP A 148 -6.91 5.31 -9.35
CA ASP A 148 -7.99 4.53 -9.96
C ASP A 148 -9.21 4.51 -9.04
N ALA A 149 -9.04 4.10 -7.78
CA ALA A 149 -10.13 4.09 -6.80
C ALA A 149 -10.81 5.46 -6.70
N PHE A 150 -10.03 6.53 -6.54
CA PHE A 150 -10.52 7.90 -6.46
C PHE A 150 -11.35 8.28 -7.71
N MET A 151 -10.86 7.95 -8.91
CA MET A 151 -11.59 8.17 -10.16
C MET A 151 -12.89 7.37 -10.23
N GLN A 152 -12.90 6.10 -9.81
CA GLN A 152 -14.12 5.29 -9.78
C GLN A 152 -15.19 5.93 -8.88
N PHE A 153 -14.79 6.47 -7.71
CA PHE A 153 -15.67 7.22 -6.82
C PHE A 153 -16.18 8.50 -7.47
N GLN A 154 -15.31 9.30 -8.09
CA GLN A 154 -15.72 10.56 -8.73
C GLN A 154 -16.67 10.34 -9.92
N LEU A 155 -16.54 9.20 -10.61
CA LEU A 155 -17.43 8.77 -11.68
C LEU A 155 -18.73 8.12 -11.19
N GLY A 156 -18.91 7.97 -9.87
CA GLY A 156 -20.08 7.33 -9.27
C GLY A 156 -20.23 5.84 -9.59
N ARG A 157 -19.13 5.16 -9.95
CA ARG A 157 -19.11 3.74 -10.32
C ARG A 157 -19.00 2.80 -9.13
N VAL A 158 -18.45 3.29 -8.02
CA VAL A 158 -18.27 2.54 -6.77
C VAL A 158 -18.70 3.41 -5.59
N ARG A 159 -19.18 2.77 -4.52
CA ARG A 159 -19.45 3.38 -3.21
C ARG A 159 -18.50 2.90 -2.15
N THR A 160 -17.85 1.77 -2.38
CA THR A 160 -16.85 1.18 -1.49
C THR A 160 -15.69 0.63 -2.29
N ALA A 161 -14.46 0.78 -1.78
CA ALA A 161 -13.28 0.19 -2.42
C ALA A 161 -12.28 -0.26 -1.36
N LEU A 162 -11.78 -1.49 -1.51
CA LEU A 162 -10.63 -2.00 -0.78
C LEU A 162 -9.37 -1.70 -1.59
N VAL A 163 -8.57 -0.75 -1.12
CA VAL A 163 -7.32 -0.34 -1.78
C VAL A 163 -6.14 -0.81 -0.95
N GLY A 164 -5.16 -1.46 -1.58
CA GLY A 164 -4.02 -2.02 -0.85
C GLY A 164 -2.69 -1.83 -1.55
N ALA A 165 -1.61 -1.93 -0.78
CA ALA A 165 -0.25 -2.02 -1.27
C ALA A 165 0.46 -3.19 -0.60
N HIS A 166 1.03 -4.09 -1.41
CA HIS A 166 1.67 -5.29 -0.90
C HIS A 166 2.96 -5.55 -1.65
N GLU A 167 4.07 -5.65 -0.91
CA GLU A 167 5.43 -5.91 -1.39
C GLU A 167 6.11 -6.95 -0.52
N GLU A 168 6.93 -7.78 -1.16
CA GLU A 168 7.89 -8.64 -0.50
C GLU A 168 9.29 -8.39 -1.04
N MET A 169 10.30 -8.73 -0.24
CA MET A 169 11.70 -8.53 -0.60
C MET A 169 12.47 -9.83 -0.42
N ILE A 170 13.14 -10.25 -1.50
CA ILE A 170 14.06 -11.39 -1.50
C ILE A 170 15.50 -10.90 -1.34
N LEU A 171 16.32 -11.71 -0.68
CA LEU A 171 17.69 -11.34 -0.32
C LEU A 171 18.56 -11.05 -1.56
N ASN A 172 18.39 -11.82 -2.63
CA ASN A 172 19.16 -11.60 -3.86
C ASN A 172 18.83 -10.25 -4.49
N TYR A 173 17.56 -9.88 -4.56
CA TYR A 173 17.15 -8.59 -5.13
C TYR A 173 17.55 -7.42 -4.23
N PHE A 174 17.39 -7.56 -2.91
CA PHE A 174 17.92 -6.61 -1.94
C PHE A 174 19.41 -6.36 -2.16
N ASN A 175 20.23 -7.41 -2.28
CA ASN A 175 21.67 -7.28 -2.49
C ASN A 175 22.03 -6.56 -3.81
N VAL A 176 21.24 -6.77 -4.87
CA VAL A 176 21.42 -6.04 -6.14
C VAL A 176 21.12 -4.56 -5.95
N LEU A 177 19.99 -4.23 -5.33
CA LEU A 177 19.58 -2.85 -5.06
C LEU A 177 20.54 -2.12 -4.10
N GLN A 178 21.07 -2.82 -3.10
CA GLN A 178 22.06 -2.28 -2.16
C GLN A 178 23.36 -1.86 -2.89
N ARG A 179 23.83 -2.68 -3.83
CA ARG A 179 25.08 -2.41 -4.59
C ARG A 179 24.99 -1.17 -5.47
N VAL A 180 23.81 -0.84 -5.97
CA VAL A 180 23.57 0.36 -6.78
C VAL A 180 23.14 1.57 -5.94
N GLY A 181 23.17 1.45 -4.60
CA GLY A 181 22.84 2.53 -3.68
C GLY A 181 21.34 2.88 -3.67
N TYR A 182 20.46 1.95 -4.04
CA TYR A 182 19.02 2.21 -4.15
C TYR A 182 18.42 2.75 -2.85
N TRP A 183 18.78 2.16 -1.71
CA TRP A 183 18.19 2.43 -0.40
C TRP A 183 18.77 3.66 0.32
N GLY A 184 19.90 4.20 -0.16
CA GLY A 184 20.61 5.28 0.53
C GLY A 184 20.92 4.91 1.99
N GLU A 185 20.43 5.74 2.92
CA GLU A 185 20.55 5.53 4.37
C GLU A 185 19.36 4.77 4.98
N ASN A 186 18.30 4.51 4.19
CA ASN A 186 17.11 3.85 4.70
C ASN A 186 17.30 2.35 4.82
N MET A 187 16.68 1.76 5.85
CA MET A 187 16.55 0.31 5.96
C MET A 187 15.57 -0.21 4.90
N ALA A 188 16.00 -1.16 4.08
CA ALA A 188 15.11 -1.85 3.14
C ALA A 188 14.08 -2.71 3.88
N THR A 189 12.85 -2.80 3.35
CA THR A 189 11.80 -3.61 3.95
C THR A 189 10.72 -4.10 2.97
N GLU A 190 9.64 -4.63 3.53
CA GLU A 190 8.44 -5.16 2.89
C GLU A 190 7.23 -4.29 3.25
N THR A 191 6.18 -4.35 2.42
CA THR A 191 4.96 -3.57 2.67
C THR A 191 3.73 -4.46 2.67
N ALA A 192 2.84 -4.27 3.63
CA ALA A 192 1.47 -4.74 3.52
C ALA A 192 0.55 -3.75 4.21
N VAL A 193 -0.22 -3.00 3.43
CA VAL A 193 -1.19 -2.03 3.93
C VAL A 193 -2.49 -2.20 3.15
N SER A 194 -3.62 -2.14 3.85
CA SER A 194 -4.94 -2.14 3.23
C SER A 194 -5.78 -1.00 3.81
N PHE A 195 -6.60 -0.38 2.97
CA PHE A 195 -7.53 0.69 3.29
C PHE A 195 -8.93 0.31 2.80
N MET A 196 -9.93 0.47 3.67
CA MET A 196 -11.33 0.45 3.23
C MET A 196 -11.80 1.88 3.00
N LEU A 197 -12.17 2.19 1.76
CA LEU A 197 -12.66 3.50 1.34
C LEU A 197 -14.17 3.46 1.13
N GLU A 198 -14.86 4.55 1.45
CA GLU A 198 -16.30 4.72 1.21
C GLU A 198 -16.61 6.16 0.80
N ASP A 199 -17.70 6.36 0.04
CA ASP A 199 -18.14 7.68 -0.41
C ASP A 199 -18.86 8.52 0.66
N THR A 200 -19.14 7.89 1.80
CA THR A 200 -19.95 8.42 2.89
C THR A 200 -19.11 8.54 4.15
N ARG A 201 -19.14 9.70 4.81
CA ARG A 201 -18.46 9.91 6.10
C ARG A 201 -19.19 9.14 7.20
N ARG A 202 -18.42 8.48 8.08
CA ARG A 202 -18.86 7.88 9.34
C ARG A 202 -18.23 8.58 10.53
N ASP A 203 -18.75 8.34 11.73
CA ASP A 203 -18.21 8.92 12.97
C ASP A 203 -16.76 8.46 13.25
N HIS A 204 -16.38 7.27 12.78
CA HIS A 204 -15.05 6.69 12.93
C HIS A 204 -14.17 6.84 11.69
N SER A 205 -14.58 7.61 10.67
CA SER A 205 -13.72 7.83 9.49
C SER A 205 -12.40 8.47 9.91
N MET A 206 -11.30 7.96 9.35
CA MET A 206 -9.94 8.35 9.74
C MET A 206 -9.51 9.66 9.07
N ALA A 207 -9.74 9.78 7.77
CA ALA A 207 -9.40 10.94 6.96
C ALA A 207 -10.22 10.95 5.65
N GLN A 208 -10.39 12.13 5.06
CA GLN A 208 -10.95 12.31 3.72
C GLN A 208 -9.82 12.46 2.71
N ILE A 209 -9.83 11.66 1.65
CA ILE A 209 -9.00 11.87 0.46
C ILE A 209 -9.68 12.93 -0.40
N ARG A 210 -9.03 14.08 -0.58
CA ARG A 210 -9.55 15.24 -1.29
C ARG A 210 -9.19 15.25 -2.77
N GLU A 211 -7.98 14.79 -3.10
CA GLU A 211 -7.47 14.71 -4.46
C GLU A 211 -6.28 13.74 -4.49
N VAL A 212 -6.10 13.07 -5.63
CA VAL A 212 -4.92 12.25 -5.92
C VAL A 212 -4.41 12.66 -7.30
N ILE A 213 -3.12 13.01 -7.39
CA ILE A 213 -2.49 13.45 -8.64
C ILE A 213 -1.26 12.59 -8.88
N LEU A 214 -1.06 12.19 -10.14
CA LEU A 214 0.16 11.58 -10.65
C LEU A 214 0.68 12.43 -11.81
N LEU A 215 1.95 12.81 -11.75
CA LEU A 215 2.64 13.64 -12.72
C LEU A 215 3.86 12.89 -13.25
N HIS A 216 4.05 12.92 -14.56
CA HIS A 216 5.22 12.35 -15.24
C HIS A 216 6.19 13.46 -15.64
N ASN A 217 7.46 13.29 -15.26
CA ASN A 217 8.57 14.22 -15.39
C ASN A 217 8.20 15.69 -15.08
N PRO A 218 7.55 15.98 -13.93
CA PRO A 218 7.19 17.36 -13.62
C PRO A 218 8.43 18.20 -13.28
N THR A 219 8.47 19.43 -13.79
CA THR A 219 9.40 20.43 -13.26
C THR A 219 8.94 20.89 -11.87
N PRO A 220 9.82 21.50 -11.05
CA PRO A 220 9.41 22.08 -9.77
C PRO A 220 8.22 23.05 -9.90
N GLU A 221 8.23 23.90 -10.93
CA GLU A 221 7.16 24.86 -11.22
C GLU A 221 5.85 24.15 -11.55
N ARG A 222 5.89 23.06 -12.32
CA ARG A 222 4.69 22.28 -12.63
C ARG A 222 4.10 21.61 -11.40
N LYS A 223 4.96 21.15 -10.47
CA LYS A 223 4.52 20.61 -9.17
C LYS A 223 3.83 21.67 -8.32
N GLU A 224 4.44 22.85 -8.21
CA GLU A 224 3.86 23.99 -7.48
C GLU A 224 2.53 24.46 -8.09
N GLU A 225 2.44 24.53 -9.43
CA GLU A 225 1.21 24.84 -10.15
C GLU A 225 0.10 23.82 -9.86
N ALA A 226 0.42 22.51 -9.90
CA ALA A 226 -0.54 21.46 -9.58
C ALA A 226 -1.07 21.56 -8.13
N ILE A 227 -0.20 21.92 -7.18
CA ILE A 227 -0.60 22.17 -5.79
C ILE A 227 -1.48 23.42 -5.72
N ALA A 228 -1.10 24.52 -6.36
CA ALA A 228 -1.85 25.78 -6.34
C ALA A 228 -3.25 25.64 -6.95
N ASP A 229 -3.35 25.03 -8.14
CA ASP A 229 -4.62 24.78 -8.83
C ASP A 229 -5.55 23.90 -7.99
N THR A 230 -5.01 22.85 -7.41
CA THR A 230 -5.78 21.92 -6.58
C THR A 230 -6.24 22.59 -5.28
N SER A 231 -5.37 23.39 -4.66
CA SER A 231 -5.70 24.19 -3.48
C SER A 231 -6.85 25.15 -3.78
N ALA A 232 -6.80 25.85 -4.91
CA ALA A 232 -7.86 26.75 -5.36
C ALA A 232 -9.19 26.00 -5.59
N ARG A 233 -9.18 24.83 -6.26
CA ARG A 233 -10.38 23.99 -6.45
C ARG A 233 -10.96 23.52 -5.12
N LEU A 234 -10.11 23.20 -4.15
CA LEU A 234 -10.53 22.70 -2.83
C LEU A 234 -10.91 23.81 -1.85
N GLY A 235 -10.68 25.09 -2.19
CA GLY A 235 -10.94 26.22 -1.31
C GLY A 235 -9.97 26.31 -0.12
N VAL A 236 -8.76 25.76 -0.26
CA VAL A 236 -7.71 25.75 0.76
C VAL A 236 -6.54 26.60 0.26
N SER A 237 -5.87 27.35 1.13
CA SER A 237 -4.68 28.10 0.73
C SER A 237 -3.51 27.13 0.46
N PRO A 238 -2.71 27.31 -0.60
CA PRO A 238 -1.57 26.43 -0.88
C PRO A 238 -0.60 26.28 0.30
N GLY A 239 -0.40 27.34 1.09
CA GLY A 239 0.46 27.33 2.27
C GLY A 239 -0.15 26.66 3.52
N SER A 240 -1.41 26.25 3.46
CA SER A 240 -2.09 25.53 4.56
C SER A 240 -1.83 24.02 4.54
N TRP A 241 -1.31 23.48 3.43
CA TRP A 241 -1.00 22.07 3.34
C TRP A 241 0.27 21.74 4.14
N GLU A 242 0.13 20.93 5.19
CA GLU A 242 1.24 20.41 5.96
C GLU A 242 1.81 19.16 5.30
N ILE A 243 3.13 19.15 5.07
CA ILE A 243 3.86 17.97 4.60
C ILE A 243 4.48 17.31 5.84
N PRO A 244 3.99 16.14 6.27
CA PRO A 244 4.47 15.49 7.47
C PRO A 244 5.88 14.92 7.26
N ALA A 245 6.60 14.75 8.37
CA ALA A 245 7.86 14.01 8.34
C ALA A 245 7.63 12.56 7.88
N SER A 246 8.50 12.09 6.97
CA SER A 246 8.43 10.73 6.43
C SER A 246 8.51 9.69 7.53
N VAL A 247 7.75 8.62 7.37
CA VAL A 247 7.76 7.47 8.29
C VAL A 247 8.73 6.36 7.89
N LYS A 248 9.56 6.56 6.86
CA LYS A 248 10.64 5.62 6.49
C LYS A 248 11.58 5.25 7.65
N PRO A 249 11.95 6.15 8.59
CA PRO A 249 12.77 5.75 9.73
C PRO A 249 12.08 4.75 10.68
N ILE A 250 10.75 4.65 10.64
CA ILE A 250 9.95 3.74 11.48
C ILE A 250 9.63 2.46 10.71
N PHE A 251 9.14 2.59 9.48
CA PHE A 251 8.66 1.44 8.70
C PHE A 251 9.72 0.84 7.76
N GLY A 252 10.84 1.52 7.55
CA GLY A 252 11.79 1.24 6.48
C GLY A 252 11.33 1.76 5.12
N GLU A 253 12.07 1.42 4.06
CA GLU A 253 11.77 1.77 2.69
C GLU A 253 11.44 0.53 1.85
N SER A 254 10.38 0.62 1.04
CA SER A 254 9.97 -0.36 0.05
C SER A 254 9.53 0.33 -1.25
N LEU A 255 9.20 -0.44 -2.29
CA LEU A 255 8.70 0.12 -3.54
C LEU A 255 7.33 0.80 -3.41
N THR A 256 6.50 0.41 -2.45
CA THR A 256 5.15 0.98 -2.27
C THR A 256 5.03 1.75 -0.96
N ASN A 257 6.14 2.33 -0.51
CA ASN A 257 6.26 3.01 0.78
C ASN A 257 5.23 4.11 1.02
N GLN A 258 4.75 4.78 -0.03
CA GLN A 258 3.73 5.83 0.09
C GLN A 258 2.44 5.35 0.77
N SER A 259 2.17 4.03 0.75
CA SER A 259 1.08 3.45 1.52
C SER A 259 1.28 3.52 3.03
N TYR A 260 2.51 3.40 3.54
CA TYR A 260 2.82 3.63 4.95
C TYR A 260 2.69 5.11 5.33
N GLU A 261 3.09 6.02 4.43
CA GLU A 261 2.91 7.46 4.63
C GLU A 261 1.41 7.80 4.76
N LEU A 262 0.55 7.25 3.87
CA LEU A 262 -0.89 7.43 3.97
C LEU A 262 -1.48 6.81 5.22
N TYR A 263 -1.08 5.58 5.57
CA TYR A 263 -1.53 4.89 6.77
C TYR A 263 -1.18 5.71 8.03
N ALA A 264 0.07 6.15 8.15
CA ALA A 264 0.52 6.94 9.30
C ALA A 264 -0.21 8.28 9.39
N ALA A 265 -0.42 8.97 8.27
CA ALA A 265 -1.19 10.21 8.23
C ALA A 265 -2.64 9.98 8.68
N ALA A 266 -3.33 8.98 8.12
CA ALA A 266 -4.71 8.64 8.48
C ALA A 266 -4.86 8.27 9.97
N VAL A 267 -3.94 7.46 10.51
CA VAL A 267 -3.93 7.09 11.93
C VAL A 267 -3.71 8.33 12.81
N ARG A 268 -2.72 9.18 12.50
CA ARG A 268 -2.47 10.41 13.27
C ARG A 268 -3.65 11.37 13.20
N MET A 269 -4.32 11.50 12.05
CA MET A 269 -5.52 12.33 11.90
C MET A 269 -6.66 11.79 12.76
N HIS A 270 -6.91 10.48 12.72
CA HIS A 270 -7.94 9.82 13.52
C HIS A 270 -7.71 9.96 15.03
N ARG A 271 -6.46 9.90 15.48
CA ARG A 271 -6.06 10.07 16.89
C ARG A 271 -5.97 11.55 17.32
N GLY A 272 -6.19 12.50 16.41
CA GLY A 272 -6.04 13.93 16.71
C GLY A 272 -4.60 14.39 16.93
N LEU A 273 -3.61 13.64 16.45
CA LEU A 273 -2.17 13.88 16.64
C LEU A 273 -1.54 14.77 15.57
N THR A 274 -2.27 15.11 14.51
CA THR A 274 -1.81 16.00 13.43
C THR A 274 -2.90 16.99 13.02
N GLY A 275 -2.55 18.00 12.22
CA GLY A 275 -3.43 19.06 11.73
C GLY A 275 -4.46 18.59 10.69
N ASP A 276 -5.21 19.55 10.17
CA ASP A 276 -5.99 19.37 8.94
C ASP A 276 -5.11 19.72 7.73
N HIS A 277 -5.55 19.35 6.52
CA HIS A 277 -4.87 19.64 5.26
C HIS A 277 -3.46 19.03 5.18
N ILE A 278 -3.38 17.71 5.11
CA ILE A 278 -2.11 17.00 4.90
C ILE A 278 -1.85 16.81 3.40
N LEU A 279 -0.64 17.10 2.95
CA LEU A 279 -0.17 16.80 1.60
C LEU A 279 0.96 15.77 1.66
N LEU A 280 0.70 14.58 1.13
CA LEU A 280 1.73 13.56 0.95
C LEU A 280 2.30 13.65 -0.46
N ILE A 281 3.63 13.68 -0.55
CA ILE A 281 4.37 13.79 -1.81
C ILE A 281 5.29 12.58 -1.94
N ASN A 282 5.23 11.88 -3.08
CA ASN A 282 6.24 10.90 -3.46
C ASN A 282 6.92 11.37 -4.73
N ASP A 283 8.18 11.76 -4.64
CA ASP A 283 9.04 12.02 -5.81
C ASP A 283 9.83 10.75 -6.12
N TYR A 284 9.28 9.89 -6.99
CA TYR A 284 9.90 8.62 -7.33
C TYR A 284 10.97 8.79 -8.41
N ARG A 285 12.23 8.67 -7.99
CA ARG A 285 13.43 8.61 -8.85
C ARG A 285 13.56 9.75 -9.87
N GLY A 286 12.95 10.90 -9.57
CA GLY A 286 12.99 12.10 -10.41
C GLY A 286 12.16 11.98 -11.70
N THR A 287 11.36 10.92 -11.87
CA THR A 287 10.53 10.74 -13.06
C THR A 287 9.05 10.84 -12.74
N GLU A 288 8.57 10.30 -11.63
CA GLU A 288 7.16 10.38 -11.27
C GLU A 288 7.01 11.18 -9.97
N THR A 289 6.00 12.04 -9.91
CA THR A 289 5.57 12.66 -8.66
C THR A 289 4.12 12.32 -8.40
N SER A 290 3.80 11.82 -7.21
CA SER A 290 2.43 11.73 -6.72
C SER A 290 2.15 12.77 -5.64
N LEU A 291 0.92 13.30 -5.63
CA LEU A 291 0.41 14.24 -4.63
C LEU A 291 -0.91 13.69 -4.09
N ILE A 292 -1.00 13.47 -2.79
CA ILE A 292 -2.22 12.99 -2.12
C ILE A 292 -2.65 14.03 -1.09
N PHE A 293 -3.82 14.61 -1.27
CA PHE A 293 -4.38 15.66 -0.44
C PHE A 293 -5.38 15.05 0.54
N LEU A 294 -5.19 15.26 1.83
CA LEU A 294 -6.04 14.71 2.89
C LEU A 294 -6.65 15.82 3.76
N SER A 295 -7.85 15.60 4.26
CA SER A 295 -8.46 16.45 5.28
C SER A 295 -9.04 15.61 6.41
N LYS A 296 -9.18 16.21 7.59
CA LYS A 296 -9.84 15.55 8.71
C LYS A 296 -11.29 15.26 8.35
N CYS A 297 -11.81 14.18 8.93
CA CYS A 297 -13.22 13.86 8.80
C CYS A 297 -14.01 14.87 9.62
#